data_AF-A0A962C0K0-F1
#
_entry.id   AF-A0A962C0K0-F1
#
_cell.length_a   1.000
_cell.length_b   1.000
_cell.length_c   1.000
_cell.angle_alpha   90.00
_cell.angle_beta   90.00
_cell.angle_gamma   90.00
#
_symmetry.space_group_name_H-M   'P 1'
#
loop_
_entity.id
_entity.type
_entity.pdbx_description
1 polymer ?
#
loop_
_entity_poly.entity_id
_entity_poly.type
_entity_poly.pdbx_seq_one_letter_code
_entity_poly.pdbx_strand_id
1 'polypeptide(L)'
;ARFWKPFKALVEEKSESVDRSEATGSRVLGDDPVSGKPISVRLGRFGPFAQIGTKEDEDKPRFASLRPGQSIHTISLEDALELFNVPRTLGMDGEDEVTVAVGRFGPFAKRGSTYASLKKEDDPYTIELDRALFLIREKEEIAANRIIKQFEGSDIQVLNGRFGPYLSDGALNGKIPKDREPASLTLEEVTQLMAETGKPVRKGFGRKAAKKAPGKKSAPTKTADKPAAKKTAAKKAVAKKSATKKAAAKKTPAKKSATKKAPTKKAPPQ
;
A
#
# COMPACT_ATOMS: atom_id res chain seq x y z
N ALA A 1 -10.41 -41.79 -16.91
CA ALA A 1 -10.44 -41.95 -15.43
C ALA A 1 -9.06 -41.95 -14.74
N ARG A 2 -7.91 -41.96 -15.45
CA ARG A 2 -6.56 -42.08 -14.85
C ARG A 2 -6.09 -40.88 -14.00
N PHE A 3 -6.69 -39.70 -14.13
CA PHE A 3 -6.31 -38.50 -13.36
C PHE A 3 -6.93 -38.46 -11.96
N TRP A 4 -8.18 -38.92 -11.82
CA TRP A 4 -8.97 -38.69 -10.59
C TRP A 4 -8.54 -39.57 -9.42
N LYS A 5 -8.09 -40.81 -9.69
CA LYS A 5 -7.59 -41.73 -8.65
C LYS A 5 -6.29 -41.22 -7.98
N PRO A 6 -5.21 -40.88 -8.73
CA PRO A 6 -4.01 -40.32 -8.12
C PRO A 6 -4.24 -38.91 -7.55
N PHE A 7 -5.13 -38.10 -8.15
CA PHE A 7 -5.51 -36.81 -7.59
C PHE A 7 -6.21 -36.96 -6.23
N LYS A 8 -7.16 -37.90 -6.09
CA LYS A 8 -7.81 -38.18 -4.80
C LYS A 8 -6.81 -38.64 -3.75
N ALA A 9 -5.94 -39.60 -4.07
CA ALA A 9 -4.91 -40.07 -3.16
C ALA A 9 -4.01 -38.91 -2.69
N LEU A 10 -3.60 -38.03 -3.60
CA LEU A 10 -2.79 -36.86 -3.27
C LEU A 10 -3.55 -35.82 -2.43
N VAL A 11 -4.86 -35.65 -2.64
CA VAL A 11 -5.70 -34.75 -1.85
C VAL A 11 -5.92 -35.32 -0.45
N GLU A 12 -6.10 -36.63 -0.33
CA GLU A 12 -6.30 -37.33 0.94
C GLU A 12 -5.00 -37.30 1.76
N GLU A 13 -3.87 -37.64 1.15
CA GLU A 13 -2.52 -37.51 1.73
C GLU A 13 -2.21 -36.07 2.16
N LYS A 14 -2.51 -35.07 1.33
CA LYS A 14 -2.31 -33.66 1.71
C LYS A 14 -3.32 -33.16 2.73
N SER A 15 -4.53 -33.69 2.78
CA SER A 15 -5.50 -33.31 3.80
C SER A 15 -5.18 -33.88 5.18
N GLU A 16 -4.47 -34.99 5.23
CA GLU A 16 -3.99 -35.62 6.46
C GLU A 16 -2.62 -35.08 6.91
N SER A 17 -1.74 -34.73 5.97
CA SER A 17 -0.41 -34.18 6.29
C SER A 17 -0.36 -32.67 6.50
N VAL A 18 -1.32 -31.92 5.94
CA VAL A 18 -1.34 -30.45 6.04
C VAL A 18 -2.47 -30.04 6.98
N ASP A 19 -2.11 -29.54 8.16
CA ASP A 19 -3.07 -29.00 9.10
C ASP A 19 -3.82 -27.82 8.46
N ARG A 20 -5.12 -27.70 8.73
CA ARG A 20 -5.95 -26.62 8.17
C ARG A 20 -5.39 -25.23 8.53
N SER A 21 -4.63 -25.13 9.62
CA SER A 21 -3.87 -23.93 10.04
C SER A 21 -2.73 -23.58 9.07
N GLU A 22 -2.02 -24.57 8.52
CA GLU A 22 -1.02 -24.40 7.47
C GLU A 22 -1.68 -23.99 6.14
N ALA A 23 -2.88 -24.52 5.86
CA ALA A 23 -3.68 -24.13 4.70
C ALA A 23 -4.27 -22.70 4.83
N THR A 24 -4.53 -22.21 6.05
CA THR A 24 -4.92 -20.81 6.30
C THR A 24 -3.76 -19.83 6.39
N GLY A 25 -2.51 -20.33 6.31
CA GLY A 25 -1.31 -19.51 6.39
C GLY A 25 -1.08 -18.90 7.77
N SER A 26 -1.54 -19.55 8.85
CA SER A 26 -1.29 -19.15 10.23
C SER A 26 -0.32 -20.13 10.89
N ARG A 27 0.82 -19.65 11.36
CA ARG A 27 1.87 -20.43 12.02
C ARG A 27 2.14 -19.87 13.41
N VAL A 28 2.02 -20.69 14.45
CA VAL A 28 2.42 -20.32 15.82
C VAL A 28 3.93 -20.51 15.95
N LEU A 29 4.65 -19.51 16.45
CA LEU A 29 6.10 -19.53 16.61
C LEU A 29 6.54 -19.92 18.03
N GLY A 30 5.74 -19.59 19.03
CA GLY A 30 6.05 -19.79 20.45
C GLY A 30 5.32 -18.77 21.31
N ASP A 31 5.81 -18.56 22.53
CA ASP A 31 5.25 -17.60 23.48
C ASP A 31 6.20 -16.41 23.69
N ASP A 32 5.62 -15.23 23.90
CA ASP A 32 6.37 -14.03 24.25
C ASP A 32 6.90 -14.11 25.69
N PRO A 33 8.22 -13.95 25.94
CA PRO A 33 8.77 -13.99 27.30
C PRO A 33 8.27 -12.86 28.21
N VAL A 34 7.80 -11.74 27.65
CA VAL A 34 7.34 -10.58 28.45
C VAL A 34 5.86 -10.72 28.82
N SER A 35 5.00 -11.04 27.85
CA SER A 35 3.55 -11.14 28.09
C SER A 35 3.05 -12.56 28.39
N GLY A 36 3.86 -13.59 28.14
CA GLY A 36 3.46 -15.00 28.25
C GLY A 36 2.41 -15.43 27.22
N LYS A 37 2.20 -14.63 26.18
CA LYS A 37 1.14 -14.84 25.18
C LYS A 37 1.67 -15.50 23.90
N PRO A 38 0.84 -16.28 23.19
CA PRO A 38 1.26 -16.92 21.96
C PRO A 38 1.55 -15.90 20.86
N ILE A 39 2.69 -16.08 20.20
CA ILE A 39 3.11 -15.37 19.00
C ILE A 39 2.76 -16.21 17.79
N SER A 40 1.97 -15.62 16.88
CA SER A 40 1.58 -16.27 15.63
C SER A 40 1.83 -15.36 14.43
N VAL A 41 2.16 -15.93 13.28
CA VAL A 41 2.34 -15.23 12.02
C VAL A 41 1.27 -15.65 11.05
N ARG A 42 0.61 -14.68 10.40
CA ARG A 42 -0.43 -14.94 9.42
C ARG A 42 -0.49 -13.91 8.30
N LEU A 43 -1.16 -14.26 7.21
CA LEU A 43 -1.39 -13.37 6.07
C LEU A 43 -2.66 -12.53 6.26
N GLY A 44 -2.55 -11.20 6.24
CA GLY A 44 -3.67 -10.26 6.38
C GLY A 44 -3.93 -9.40 5.15
N ARG A 45 -4.92 -8.51 5.24
CA ARG A 45 -5.27 -7.53 4.19
C ARG A 45 -4.07 -6.64 3.79
N PHE A 46 -3.20 -6.34 4.74
CA PHE A 46 -2.07 -5.42 4.56
C PHE A 46 -0.74 -6.14 4.35
N GLY A 47 -0.76 -7.47 4.17
CA GLY A 47 0.44 -8.29 4.03
C GLY A 47 0.65 -9.26 5.20
N PRO A 48 1.80 -9.95 5.23
CA PRO A 48 2.17 -10.86 6.31
C PRO A 48 2.43 -10.07 7.61
N PHE A 49 1.93 -10.56 8.73
CA PHE A 49 2.11 -9.93 10.03
C PHE A 49 2.24 -10.96 11.16
N ALA A 50 2.99 -10.59 12.18
CA ALA A 50 3.07 -11.26 13.46
C ALA A 50 2.02 -10.67 14.42
N GLN A 51 1.47 -11.51 15.28
CA GLN A 51 0.48 -11.18 16.28
C GLN A 51 0.88 -11.78 17.63
N ILE A 52 0.94 -10.93 18.67
CA ILE A 52 1.03 -11.37 20.07
C ILE A 52 -0.39 -11.42 20.65
N GLY A 53 -0.74 -12.55 21.25
CA GLY A 53 -2.02 -12.80 21.90
C GLY A 53 -3.12 -13.24 20.93
N THR A 54 -4.22 -13.72 21.48
CA THR A 54 -5.42 -14.11 20.76
C THR A 54 -6.45 -12.97 20.76
N LYS A 55 -7.53 -13.14 19.99
CA LYS A 55 -8.66 -12.19 20.02
C LYS A 55 -9.54 -12.41 21.27
N GLU A 56 -9.36 -13.55 21.94
CA GLU A 56 -10.15 -13.99 23.09
C GLU A 56 -9.54 -13.50 24.41
N ASP A 57 -8.30 -13.03 24.37
CA ASP A 57 -7.62 -12.43 25.52
C ASP A 57 -8.27 -11.10 25.93
N GLU A 58 -8.19 -10.78 27.22
CA GLU A 58 -8.70 -9.52 27.80
C GLU A 58 -7.95 -8.29 27.24
N ASP A 59 -6.67 -8.45 26.94
CA ASP A 59 -5.85 -7.40 26.34
C ASP A 59 -5.93 -7.37 24.82
N LYS A 60 -5.81 -6.16 24.26
CA LYS A 60 -5.80 -5.95 22.82
C LYS A 60 -4.58 -6.64 22.17
N PRO A 61 -4.78 -7.52 21.18
CA PRO A 61 -3.68 -8.18 20.49
C PRO A 61 -2.79 -7.15 19.81
N ARG A 62 -1.48 -7.31 19.96
CA ARG A 62 -0.49 -6.45 19.30
C ARG A 62 -0.17 -7.05 17.93
N PHE A 63 0.02 -6.17 16.95
CA PHE A 63 0.31 -6.56 15.58
C PHE A 63 1.58 -5.88 15.11
N ALA A 64 2.45 -6.64 14.45
CA ALA A 64 3.63 -6.11 13.78
C ALA A 64 3.70 -6.68 12.36
N SER A 65 3.93 -5.81 11.37
CA SER A 65 4.05 -6.25 9.97
C SER A 65 5.42 -6.85 9.73
N LEU A 66 5.49 -7.95 8.97
CA LEU A 66 6.77 -8.54 8.59
C LEU A 66 7.54 -7.60 7.64
N ARG A 67 8.87 -7.66 7.70
CA ARG A 67 9.73 -6.88 6.80
C ARG A 67 9.62 -7.37 5.36
N PRO A 68 9.85 -6.49 4.36
CA PRO A 68 10.01 -6.91 2.98
C PRO A 68 11.12 -7.97 2.87
N GLY A 69 10.79 -9.16 2.37
CA GLY A 69 11.72 -10.28 2.24
C GLY A 69 11.61 -11.35 3.33
N GLN A 70 10.94 -11.06 4.46
CA GLN A 70 10.59 -12.09 5.44
C GLN A 70 9.38 -12.90 4.98
N SER A 71 9.41 -14.20 5.21
CA SER A 71 8.32 -15.13 4.88
C SER A 71 7.68 -15.67 6.16
N ILE A 72 6.36 -15.89 6.09
CA ILE A 72 5.57 -16.52 7.17
C ILE A 72 6.13 -17.90 7.53
N HIS A 73 6.72 -18.60 6.55
CA HIS A 73 7.20 -19.97 6.72
C HIS A 73 8.61 -20.06 7.29
N THR A 74 9.44 -19.03 7.12
CA THR A 74 10.88 -19.09 7.47
C THR A 74 11.25 -18.24 8.67
N ILE A 75 10.38 -17.32 9.09
CA ILE A 75 10.64 -16.44 10.22
C ILE A 75 10.79 -17.23 11.53
N SER A 76 11.73 -16.79 12.36
CA SER A 76 12.02 -17.32 13.70
C SER A 76 11.22 -16.58 14.79
N LEU A 77 11.20 -17.11 16.01
CA LEU A 77 10.53 -16.45 17.14
C LEU A 77 11.24 -15.15 17.51
N GLU A 78 12.57 -15.16 17.48
CA GLU A 78 13.45 -14.03 17.78
C GLU A 78 13.21 -12.89 16.79
N ASP A 79 13.20 -13.19 15.49
CA ASP A 79 12.90 -12.18 14.46
C ASP A 79 11.50 -11.59 14.64
N ALA A 80 10.53 -12.41 15.04
CA ALA A 80 9.17 -11.94 15.27
C ALA A 80 9.07 -11.01 16.48
N LEU A 81 9.80 -11.30 17.56
CA LEU A 81 9.90 -10.45 18.75
C LEU A 81 10.49 -9.08 18.42
N GLU A 82 11.53 -9.04 17.59
CA GLU A 82 12.13 -7.78 17.15
C GLU A 82 11.10 -6.85 16.49
N LEU A 83 10.18 -7.38 15.69
CA LEU A 83 9.17 -6.58 15.00
C LEU A 83 8.26 -5.79 15.95
N PHE A 84 8.09 -6.26 17.20
CA PHE A 84 7.26 -5.60 18.21
C PHE A 84 7.98 -4.49 19.00
N ASN A 85 9.29 -4.32 18.81
CA ASN A 85 10.07 -3.22 19.39
C ASN A 85 9.74 -1.86 18.75
N VAL A 86 9.11 -1.87 17.58
CA VAL A 86 8.58 -0.69 16.92
C VAL A 86 7.09 -0.61 17.28
N PRO A 87 6.57 0.44 17.93
CA PRO A 87 6.98 1.84 17.88
C PRO A 87 8.06 2.23 18.90
N ARG A 88 9.08 2.95 18.42
CA ARG A 88 10.19 3.45 19.24
C ARG A 88 10.12 4.97 19.34
N THR A 89 10.28 5.48 20.55
CA THR A 89 10.54 6.91 20.79
C THR A 89 12.03 7.20 20.57
N LEU A 90 12.34 8.15 19.70
CA LEU A 90 13.73 8.59 19.45
C LEU A 90 14.13 9.75 20.35
N GLY A 91 13.18 10.61 20.73
CA GLY A 91 13.42 11.78 21.57
C GLY A 91 12.30 12.81 21.46
N MET A 92 12.58 14.01 21.94
CA MET A 92 11.69 15.18 21.89
C MET A 92 12.27 16.22 20.94
N ASP A 93 11.43 16.85 20.14
CA ASP A 93 11.78 17.98 19.26
C ASP A 93 10.86 19.15 19.59
N GLY A 94 11.36 20.06 20.44
CA GLY A 94 10.55 21.11 21.04
C GLY A 94 9.55 20.53 22.04
N GLU A 95 8.26 20.70 21.76
CA GLU A 95 7.16 20.18 22.60
C GLU A 95 6.67 18.80 22.13
N ASP A 96 6.94 18.42 20.88
CA ASP A 96 6.45 17.19 20.28
C ASP A 96 7.42 16.00 20.43
N GLU A 97 6.89 14.84 20.78
CA GLU A 97 7.64 13.59 20.81
C GLU A 97 7.83 13.03 19.38
N VAL A 98 9.07 12.62 19.07
CA VAL A 98 9.42 11.98 17.80
C VAL A 98 9.40 10.47 17.97
N THR A 99 8.44 9.83 17.30
CA THR A 99 8.25 8.37 17.32
C THR A 99 8.43 7.77 15.94
N VAL A 100 9.00 6.58 15.86
CA VAL A 100 9.11 5.79 14.62
C VAL A 100 8.22 4.57 14.73
N ALA A 101 7.40 4.34 13.72
CA ALA A 101 6.45 3.24 13.67
C ALA A 101 6.33 2.65 12.26
N VAL A 102 5.82 1.42 12.16
CA VAL A 102 5.48 0.79 10.87
C VAL A 102 3.97 0.75 10.70
N GLY A 103 3.47 1.39 9.64
CA GLY A 103 2.05 1.46 9.31
C GLY A 103 1.70 0.80 7.99
N ARG A 104 0.46 1.01 7.54
CA ARG A 104 -0.05 0.42 6.28
C ARG A 104 0.72 0.85 5.03
N PHE A 105 1.38 2.01 5.08
CA PHE A 105 2.12 2.61 3.97
C PHE A 105 3.63 2.37 4.10
N GLY A 106 4.05 1.55 5.06
CA GLY A 106 5.44 1.32 5.40
C GLY A 106 5.88 2.07 6.67
N PRO A 107 7.20 2.11 6.91
CA PRO A 107 7.78 2.78 8.07
C PRO A 107 7.67 4.30 7.96
N PHE A 108 7.39 4.96 9.08
CA PHE A 108 7.28 6.41 9.16
C PHE A 108 7.82 6.95 10.50
N ALA A 109 8.32 8.17 10.46
CA ALA A 109 8.57 9.00 11.62
C ALA A 109 7.37 9.93 11.83
N LYS A 110 7.00 10.13 13.10
CA LYS A 110 5.88 10.97 13.52
C LYS A 110 6.38 11.97 14.55
N ARG A 111 6.03 13.23 14.35
CA ARG A 111 6.19 14.33 15.31
C ARG A 111 4.84 15.05 15.43
N GLY A 112 4.23 15.01 16.61
CA GLY A 112 2.90 15.58 16.83
C GLY A 112 1.85 15.06 15.83
N SER A 113 1.40 15.94 14.93
CA SER A 113 0.45 15.63 13.85
C SER A 113 1.09 15.34 12.48
N THR A 114 2.40 15.58 12.33
CA THR A 114 3.14 15.41 11.08
C THR A 114 3.67 13.98 10.95
N TYR A 115 3.48 13.38 9.77
CA TYR A 115 3.96 12.05 9.41
C TYR A 115 4.91 12.14 8.22
N ALA A 116 6.14 11.65 8.39
CA ALA A 116 7.14 11.55 7.34
C ALA A 116 7.46 10.08 7.06
N SER A 117 7.26 9.62 5.83
CA SER A 117 7.63 8.26 5.43
C SER A 117 9.15 8.12 5.37
N LEU A 118 9.69 7.02 5.89
CA LEU A 118 11.12 6.70 5.77
C LEU A 118 11.46 6.37 4.31
N LYS A 119 12.66 6.75 3.85
CA LYS A 119 13.17 6.35 2.54
C LYS A 119 13.62 4.89 2.61
N LYS A 120 13.83 4.25 1.45
CA LYS A 120 14.23 2.83 1.39
C LYS A 120 15.59 2.54 2.06
N GLU A 121 16.41 3.58 2.21
CA GLU A 121 17.74 3.54 2.82
C GLU A 121 17.67 3.60 4.34
N ASP A 122 16.57 4.13 4.89
CA ASP A 122 16.41 4.34 6.32
C ASP A 122 15.69 3.14 6.95
N ASP A 123 16.36 2.45 7.89
CA ASP A 123 15.75 1.34 8.63
C ASP A 123 15.04 1.86 9.89
N PRO A 124 13.73 1.58 10.10
CA PRO A 124 12.99 2.03 11.28
C PRO A 124 13.56 1.61 12.64
N TYR A 125 14.45 0.61 12.68
CA TYR A 125 15.00 0.08 13.94
C TYR A 125 16.31 0.77 14.35
N THR A 126 17.07 1.27 13.37
CA THR A 126 18.39 1.88 13.57
C THR A 126 18.40 3.38 13.31
N ILE A 127 17.32 3.96 12.78
CA ILE A 127 17.23 5.39 12.49
C ILE A 127 17.41 6.24 13.75
N GLU A 128 18.18 7.32 13.62
CA GLU A 128 18.45 8.29 14.68
C GLU A 128 17.53 9.51 14.60
N LEU A 129 17.48 10.29 15.70
CA LEU A 129 16.63 11.47 15.83
C LEU A 129 16.88 12.49 14.72
N ASP A 130 18.13 12.84 14.44
CA ASP A 130 18.49 13.86 13.44
C ASP A 130 17.98 13.51 12.04
N ARG A 131 18.10 12.22 11.66
CA ARG A 131 17.62 11.73 10.38
C ARG A 131 16.10 11.77 10.30
N ALA A 132 15.41 11.39 11.38
CA ALA A 132 13.96 11.50 11.46
C ALA A 132 13.48 12.95 11.32
N LEU A 133 14.15 13.89 12.00
CA LEU A 133 13.85 15.33 11.93
C LEU A 133 14.08 15.91 10.54
N PHE A 134 15.15 15.49 9.85
CA PHE A 134 15.39 15.89 8.47
C PHE A 134 14.22 15.49 7.56
N LEU A 135 13.74 14.25 7.66
CA LEU A 135 12.60 13.77 6.86
C LEU A 135 11.30 14.51 7.18
N ILE A 136 11.09 14.87 8.46
CA ILE A 136 9.92 15.63 8.90
C ILE A 136 9.96 17.05 8.33
N ARG A 137 11.10 17.74 8.42
CA ARG A 137 11.27 19.09 7.85
C ARG A 137 11.11 19.10 6.33
N GLU A 138 11.72 18.14 5.62
CA GLU A 138 11.53 17.97 4.17
C GLU A 138 10.05 17.80 3.83
N LYS A 139 9.29 17.07 4.65
CA LYS A 139 7.86 16.86 4.44
C LYS A 139 7.04 18.13 4.67
N GLU A 140 7.41 18.93 5.67
CA GLU A 140 6.78 20.21 5.99
C GLU A 140 7.07 21.26 4.93
N GLU A 141 8.31 21.33 4.43
CA GLU A 141 8.68 22.19 3.31
C GLU A 141 7.89 21.83 2.05
N ILE A 142 7.72 20.54 1.74
CA ILE A 142 6.88 20.11 0.62
C ILE A 142 5.41 20.51 0.85
N ALA A 143 4.92 20.43 2.08
CA ALA A 143 3.55 20.83 2.42
C ALA A 143 3.36 22.35 2.33
N ALA A 144 4.36 23.13 2.74
CA ALA A 144 4.40 24.59 2.64
C ALA A 144 4.50 25.04 1.18
N ASN A 145 5.43 24.45 0.39
CA ASN A 145 5.58 24.72 -1.04
C ASN A 145 4.34 24.35 -1.87
N ARG A 146 3.48 23.45 -1.35
CA ARG A 146 2.19 23.14 -1.95
C ARG A 146 1.20 24.30 -1.78
N ILE A 147 1.31 25.11 -0.74
CA ILE A 147 0.43 26.26 -0.49
C ILE A 147 1.14 27.51 -1.02
N ILE A 148 0.63 28.05 -2.12
CA ILE A 148 1.20 29.26 -2.72
C ILE A 148 0.66 30.50 -1.99
N LYS A 149 -0.65 30.51 -1.71
CA LYS A 149 -1.31 31.62 -1.04
C LYS A 149 -2.57 31.12 -0.35
N GLN A 150 -2.74 31.51 0.91
CA GLN A 150 -3.98 31.32 1.65
C GLN A 150 -4.61 32.68 1.89
N PHE A 151 -5.93 32.72 1.82
CA PHE A 151 -6.72 33.93 1.86
C PHE A 151 -7.49 34.01 3.17
N GLU A 152 -7.03 34.86 4.11
CA GLU A 152 -7.69 35.03 5.41
C GLU A 152 -9.13 35.54 5.23
N GLY A 153 -10.11 34.83 5.79
CA GLY A 153 -11.54 35.12 5.65
C GLY A 153 -12.29 34.30 4.60
N SER A 154 -11.61 33.42 3.86
CA SER A 154 -12.26 32.45 2.94
C SER A 154 -11.60 31.07 3.01
N ASP A 155 -12.33 30.02 2.66
CA ASP A 155 -11.80 28.65 2.56
C ASP A 155 -10.96 28.44 1.28
N ILE A 156 -10.80 29.49 0.46
CA ILE A 156 -10.11 29.42 -0.83
C ILE A 156 -8.59 29.49 -0.63
N GLN A 157 -7.89 28.55 -1.27
CA GLN A 157 -6.44 28.46 -1.26
C GLN A 157 -5.90 28.32 -2.68
N VAL A 158 -4.77 28.98 -2.94
CA VAL A 158 -3.96 28.75 -4.13
C VAL A 158 -2.97 27.64 -3.82
N LEU A 159 -3.14 26.50 -4.49
CA LEU A 159 -2.33 25.31 -4.26
C LEU A 159 -1.53 24.96 -5.51
N ASN A 160 -0.31 24.47 -5.32
CA ASN A 160 0.49 23.89 -6.38
C ASN A 160 0.19 22.39 -6.54
N GLY A 161 -0.43 22.02 -7.66
CA GLY A 161 -0.81 20.64 -7.97
C GLY A 161 0.10 20.00 -9.01
N ARG A 162 -0.16 18.71 -9.32
CA ARG A 162 0.59 17.99 -10.36
C ARG A 162 0.47 18.61 -11.77
N PHE A 163 -0.60 19.36 -12.03
CA PHE A 163 -0.87 20.00 -13.32
C PHE A 163 -0.58 21.51 -13.31
N GLY A 164 0.06 22.01 -12.26
CA GLY A 164 0.34 23.42 -12.02
C GLY A 164 -0.55 24.03 -10.91
N PRO A 165 -0.41 25.35 -10.70
CA PRO A 165 -1.19 26.11 -9.72
C PRO A 165 -2.70 26.05 -10.00
N TYR A 166 -3.50 25.87 -8.94
CA TYR A 166 -4.96 25.83 -9.02
C TYR A 166 -5.61 26.43 -7.78
N LEU A 167 -6.89 26.78 -7.89
CA LEU A 167 -7.70 27.30 -6.79
C LEU A 167 -8.48 26.16 -6.17
N SER A 168 -8.55 26.11 -4.83
CA SER A 168 -9.29 25.10 -4.09
C SER A 168 -10.04 25.75 -2.94
N ASP A 169 -11.36 25.59 -2.93
CA ASP A 169 -12.27 26.00 -1.85
C ASP A 169 -12.66 24.80 -0.95
N GLY A 170 -11.87 23.72 -1.01
CA GLY A 170 -12.13 22.45 -0.33
C GLY A 170 -13.27 21.61 -0.97
N ALA A 171 -14.29 22.25 -1.53
CA ALA A 171 -15.41 21.61 -2.23
C ALA A 171 -15.31 21.73 -3.76
N LEU A 172 -14.82 22.87 -4.25
CA LEU A 172 -14.67 23.18 -5.67
C LEU A 172 -13.20 23.45 -5.99
N ASN A 173 -12.76 23.02 -7.17
CA ASN A 173 -11.46 23.34 -7.71
C ASN A 173 -11.61 24.23 -8.96
N GLY A 174 -10.99 25.40 -8.93
CA GLY A 174 -10.90 26.35 -10.04
C GLY A 174 -9.55 26.26 -10.75
N LYS A 175 -9.52 26.66 -12.02
CA LYS A 175 -8.29 26.68 -12.82
C LYS A 175 -7.76 28.10 -12.92
N ILE A 176 -6.47 28.27 -12.66
CA ILE A 176 -5.79 29.55 -12.87
C ILE A 176 -5.33 29.62 -14.35
N PRO A 177 -5.62 30.72 -15.07
CA PRO A 177 -5.05 30.96 -16.39
C PRO A 177 -3.52 30.93 -16.35
N LYS A 178 -2.88 30.36 -17.38
CA LYS A 178 -1.41 30.20 -17.41
C LYS A 178 -0.66 31.52 -17.56
N ASP A 179 -1.35 32.56 -18.00
CA ASP A 179 -0.81 33.89 -18.27
C ASP A 179 -0.72 34.76 -17.01
N ARG A 180 -1.12 34.23 -15.85
CA ARG A 180 -1.15 34.96 -14.57
C ARG A 180 -0.30 34.29 -13.52
N GLU A 181 0.32 35.11 -12.67
CA GLU A 181 1.06 34.62 -11.52
C GLU A 181 0.11 34.22 -10.38
N PRO A 182 0.21 32.99 -9.87
CA PRO A 182 -0.69 32.48 -8.83
C PRO A 182 -0.52 33.20 -7.48
N ALA A 183 0.63 33.83 -7.22
CA ALA A 183 0.92 34.56 -6.00
C ALA A 183 0.30 35.98 -5.97
N SER A 184 0.11 36.60 -7.14
CA SER A 184 -0.39 37.98 -7.24
C SER A 184 -1.91 38.09 -7.18
N LEU A 185 -2.65 36.98 -7.27
CA LEU A 185 -4.12 36.98 -7.31
C LEU A 185 -4.74 37.57 -6.03
N THR A 186 -5.79 38.36 -6.19
CA THR A 186 -6.59 38.92 -5.08
C THR A 186 -7.81 38.06 -4.76
N LEU A 187 -8.43 38.30 -3.59
CA LEU A 187 -9.63 37.60 -3.14
C LEU A 187 -10.79 37.70 -4.16
N GLU A 188 -11.01 38.90 -4.69
CA GLU A 188 -12.09 39.19 -5.63
C GLU A 188 -11.88 38.46 -6.97
N GLU A 189 -10.65 38.43 -7.47
CA GLU A 189 -10.31 37.70 -8.69
C GLU A 189 -10.44 36.19 -8.51
N VAL A 190 -10.04 35.67 -7.36
CA VAL A 190 -10.09 34.25 -7.03
C VAL A 190 -11.52 33.75 -6.91
N THR A 191 -12.40 34.54 -6.31
CA THR A 191 -13.84 34.23 -6.22
C THR A 191 -14.51 34.26 -7.59
N GLN A 192 -14.17 35.22 -8.46
CA GLN A 192 -14.66 35.26 -9.84
C GLN A 192 -14.17 34.06 -10.66
N LEU A 193 -12.88 33.74 -10.60
CA LEU A 193 -12.30 32.58 -11.28
C LEU A 193 -12.88 31.26 -10.76
N MET A 194 -13.21 31.19 -9.47
CA MET A 194 -13.90 30.04 -8.88
C MET A 194 -15.36 29.94 -9.33
N ALA A 195 -16.07 31.06 -9.49
CA ALA A 195 -17.44 31.06 -10.03
C ALA A 195 -17.47 30.62 -11.51
N GLU A 196 -16.48 31.05 -12.30
CA GLU A 196 -16.41 30.75 -13.73
C GLU A 196 -15.86 29.34 -14.02
N THR A 197 -14.84 28.91 -13.28
CA THR A 197 -14.10 27.67 -13.56
C THR A 197 -14.28 26.58 -12.51
N GLY A 198 -15.06 26.86 -11.46
CA GLY A 198 -15.30 25.97 -10.32
C GLY A 198 -15.89 24.64 -10.76
N LYS A 199 -15.09 23.58 -10.62
CA LYS A 199 -15.54 22.21 -10.85
C LYS A 199 -15.60 21.47 -9.52
N PRO A 200 -16.62 20.63 -9.29
CA PRO A 200 -16.66 19.80 -8.09
C PRO A 200 -15.40 18.96 -7.99
N VAL A 201 -14.82 18.93 -6.79
CA VAL A 201 -13.66 18.10 -6.49
C VAL A 201 -14.00 16.67 -6.90
N ARG A 202 -13.26 16.13 -7.87
CA ARG A 202 -13.41 14.75 -8.32
C ARG A 202 -12.98 13.83 -7.19
N LYS A 203 -13.95 13.41 -6.37
CA LYS A 203 -13.78 12.36 -5.36
C LYS A 203 -13.20 11.13 -6.07
N GLY A 204 -12.00 10.72 -5.68
CA GLY A 204 -11.18 9.76 -6.43
C GLY A 204 -11.93 8.48 -6.84
N PHE A 205 -11.47 7.88 -7.94
CA PHE A 205 -11.87 6.56 -8.43
C PHE A 205 -11.64 5.50 -7.33
N GLY A 206 -12.62 5.31 -6.45
CA GLY A 206 -12.46 4.39 -5.32
C GLY A 206 -13.71 4.16 -4.45
N ARG A 207 -14.87 4.71 -4.83
CA ARG A 207 -16.12 4.43 -4.11
C ARG A 207 -17.30 4.36 -5.09
N LYS A 208 -17.33 3.29 -5.90
CA LYS A 208 -18.63 2.76 -6.32
C LYS A 208 -19.30 2.27 -5.04
N ALA A 209 -20.15 3.11 -4.47
CA ALA A 209 -21.05 2.73 -3.42
C ALA A 209 -21.87 1.54 -3.94
N ALA A 210 -21.54 0.33 -3.47
CA ALA A 210 -22.45 -0.78 -3.56
C ALA A 210 -23.74 -0.33 -2.87
N LYS A 211 -24.81 -0.17 -3.65
CA LYS A 211 -26.16 0.06 -3.16
C LYS A 211 -26.45 -1.03 -2.12
N LYS A 212 -26.47 -0.63 -0.85
CA LYS A 212 -27.00 -1.43 0.25
C LYS A 212 -28.49 -1.61 -0.03
N ALA A 213 -28.89 -2.80 -0.48
CA ALA A 213 -30.30 -3.18 -0.46
C ALA A 213 -30.73 -3.26 1.02
N PRO A 214 -31.85 -2.64 1.42
CA PRO A 214 -32.31 -2.66 2.80
C PRO A 214 -32.76 -4.08 3.18
N GLY A 215 -32.27 -4.53 4.33
CA GLY A 215 -32.53 -5.85 4.88
C GLY A 215 -34.01 -6.08 5.17
N LYS A 216 -34.50 -7.27 4.82
CA LYS A 216 -35.81 -7.75 5.23
C LYS A 216 -35.64 -8.58 6.50
N LYS A 217 -36.19 -8.05 7.60
CA LYS A 217 -36.38 -8.75 8.87
C LYS A 217 -37.26 -10.00 8.67
N SER A 218 -36.95 -10.97 9.53
CA SER A 218 -37.63 -12.22 9.87
C SER A 218 -39.16 -12.15 10.04
N ALA A 219 -39.84 -13.21 9.59
CA ALA A 219 -40.94 -13.85 10.33
C ALA A 219 -41.13 -15.32 9.83
N PRO A 220 -41.63 -16.25 10.65
CA PRO A 220 -41.42 -17.69 10.50
C PRO A 220 -42.64 -18.49 10.00
N THR A 221 -42.37 -19.76 9.68
CA THR A 221 -43.25 -20.96 9.85
C THR A 221 -44.04 -21.51 8.64
N LYS A 222 -43.71 -22.79 8.35
CA LYS A 222 -44.55 -23.95 7.96
C LYS A 222 -44.90 -24.27 6.49
N THR A 223 -44.31 -25.41 6.09
CA THR A 223 -44.86 -26.61 5.41
C THR A 223 -45.26 -26.61 3.94
N ALA A 224 -44.56 -27.52 3.24
CA ALA A 224 -45.04 -28.56 2.33
C ALA A 224 -45.00 -28.33 0.81
N ASP A 225 -44.40 -29.37 0.20
CA ASP A 225 -44.50 -29.93 -1.14
C ASP A 225 -43.72 -29.38 -2.35
N LYS A 226 -42.89 -30.30 -2.86
CA LYS A 226 -42.26 -30.44 -4.20
C LYS A 226 -43.36 -30.96 -5.17
N PRO A 227 -43.17 -31.09 -6.51
CA PRO A 227 -41.93 -30.95 -7.27
C PRO A 227 -41.98 -30.31 -8.68
N ALA A 228 -40.76 -30.07 -9.19
CA ALA A 228 -40.32 -30.18 -10.59
C ALA A 228 -40.89 -29.22 -11.66
N ALA A 229 -40.01 -28.33 -12.16
CA ALA A 229 -39.88 -28.10 -13.60
C ALA A 229 -38.48 -27.59 -13.95
N LYS A 230 -37.75 -28.47 -14.61
CA LYS A 230 -36.47 -28.30 -15.31
C LYS A 230 -36.71 -27.40 -16.53
N LYS A 231 -35.96 -26.30 -16.70
CA LYS A 231 -35.66 -25.77 -18.05
C LYS A 231 -34.28 -25.11 -18.07
N THR A 232 -33.41 -25.77 -18.82
CA THR A 232 -32.00 -25.51 -19.07
C THR A 232 -31.79 -24.43 -20.11
N ALA A 233 -30.65 -23.78 -19.95
CA ALA A 233 -30.01 -22.79 -20.81
C ALA A 233 -30.08 -23.07 -22.32
N ALA A 234 -30.36 -22.00 -23.07
CA ALA A 234 -29.99 -21.86 -24.46
C ALA A 234 -28.86 -20.81 -24.55
N LYS A 235 -27.61 -21.24 -24.79
CA LYS A 235 -26.64 -20.42 -25.54
C LYS A 235 -25.78 -21.29 -26.43
N LYS A 236 -25.74 -20.81 -27.66
CA LYS A 236 -25.25 -21.37 -28.91
C LYS A 236 -23.76 -21.05 -29.07
N ALA A 237 -23.02 -22.04 -29.57
CA ALA A 237 -21.83 -21.98 -30.43
C ALA A 237 -20.72 -20.95 -30.15
N VAL A 238 -19.51 -21.46 -29.85
CA VAL A 238 -18.27 -20.97 -30.49
C VAL A 238 -17.43 -22.19 -30.89
N ALA A 239 -17.13 -22.25 -32.19
CA ALA A 239 -16.35 -23.29 -32.83
C ALA A 239 -14.86 -23.18 -32.49
N LYS A 240 -14.23 -24.34 -32.25
CA LYS A 240 -12.79 -24.54 -32.39
C LYS A 240 -12.42 -24.40 -33.88
N LYS A 241 -11.38 -23.60 -34.17
CA LYS A 241 -10.44 -23.89 -35.26
C LYS A 241 -9.03 -23.90 -34.70
N SER A 242 -8.45 -25.08 -34.70
CA SER A 242 -7.02 -25.39 -34.65
C SER A 242 -6.48 -25.43 -36.10
N ALA A 243 -5.31 -24.84 -36.35
CA ALA A 243 -4.22 -25.39 -37.16
C ALA A 243 -3.12 -24.30 -37.37
N THR A 244 -1.94 -24.38 -36.75
CA THR A 244 -0.67 -25.05 -37.13
C THR A 244 0.33 -24.20 -37.94
N LYS A 245 1.54 -24.06 -37.36
CA LYS A 245 2.89 -23.92 -37.96
C LYS A 245 3.23 -22.71 -38.86
N LYS A 246 4.23 -21.93 -38.43
CA LYS A 246 5.62 -22.02 -38.96
C LYS A 246 6.64 -21.46 -37.96
N ALA A 247 7.77 -22.15 -37.86
CA ALA A 247 8.89 -21.89 -36.96
C ALA A 247 10.08 -21.25 -37.71
N ALA A 248 11.04 -20.78 -36.90
CA ALA A 248 12.44 -20.42 -37.19
C ALA A 248 12.66 -19.01 -37.79
N ALA A 249 13.69 -18.22 -37.43
CA ALA A 249 14.97 -18.59 -36.83
C ALA A 249 15.62 -17.45 -36.01
N LYS A 250 16.36 -17.87 -34.97
CA LYS A 250 17.46 -17.16 -34.30
C LYS A 250 18.53 -16.70 -35.31
N LYS A 251 19.09 -15.50 -35.12
CA LYS A 251 20.53 -15.20 -35.26
C LYS A 251 20.94 -13.97 -34.41
N THR A 252 21.60 -14.23 -33.28
CA THR A 252 22.85 -13.54 -32.88
C THR A 252 24.00 -14.53 -33.19
N PRO A 253 25.32 -14.24 -33.06
CA PRO A 253 26.01 -13.02 -32.56
C PRO A 253 27.21 -12.57 -33.45
N ALA A 254 27.85 -11.43 -33.10
CA ALA A 254 29.30 -11.30 -32.86
C ALA A 254 29.87 -9.88 -33.10
N LYS A 255 30.21 -9.21 -31.99
CA LYS A 255 31.55 -8.69 -31.62
C LYS A 255 32.44 -8.12 -32.75
N LYS A 256 32.66 -6.79 -32.73
CA LYS A 256 33.98 -6.19 -33.03
C LYS A 256 34.31 -5.08 -32.02
N SER A 257 35.43 -5.33 -31.35
CA SER A 257 36.25 -4.42 -30.56
C SER A 257 36.94 -3.36 -31.42
N ALA A 258 37.06 -2.12 -30.93
CA ALA A 258 38.25 -1.27 -31.12
C ALA A 258 38.19 0.02 -30.27
N THR A 259 39.01 0.00 -29.22
CA THR A 259 39.97 1.03 -28.79
C THR A 259 39.52 2.44 -28.38
N LYS A 260 39.76 2.68 -27.07
CA LYS A 260 39.95 3.97 -26.38
C LYS A 260 40.93 4.89 -27.11
N LYS A 261 40.62 6.19 -27.13
CA LYS A 261 41.56 7.29 -27.37
C LYS A 261 41.62 8.13 -26.09
N ALA A 262 42.78 8.16 -25.45
CA ALA A 262 43.14 9.07 -24.36
C ALA A 262 44.44 9.82 -24.75
N PRO A 263 44.71 11.00 -24.18
CA PRO A 263 45.43 12.08 -24.87
C PRO A 263 46.95 12.02 -24.70
N THR A 264 47.61 12.68 -25.66
CA THR A 264 49.06 12.93 -25.78
C THR A 264 49.61 13.71 -24.57
N LYS A 265 50.64 13.17 -23.91
CA LYS A 265 51.53 13.91 -23.01
C LYS A 265 52.91 14.07 -23.65
N LYS A 266 53.40 15.32 -23.58
CA LYS A 266 54.73 15.79 -23.96
C LYS A 266 55.84 15.12 -23.13
N ALA A 267 56.98 14.96 -23.82
CA ALA A 267 58.41 14.81 -23.43
C ALA A 267 58.84 15.53 -22.11
N PRO A 268 60.08 15.37 -21.57
CA PRO A 268 61.32 15.14 -22.33
C PRO A 268 62.43 14.34 -21.53
N PRO A 269 63.75 14.45 -21.79
CA PRO A 269 64.61 13.28 -22.06
C PRO A 269 65.77 13.09 -21.06
N GLN A 270 66.34 11.89 -20.99
CA GLN A 270 67.78 11.58 -20.91
C GLN A 270 67.98 10.09 -21.18
#